data_AF-A0A9P7XGX4-F1
#
_entry.id   AF-A0A9P7XGX4-F1
#
_cell.length_a   1.000
_cell.length_b   1.000
_cell.length_c   1.000
_cell.angle_alpha   90.00
_cell.angle_beta   90.00
_cell.angle_gamma   90.00
#
_symmetry.space_group_name_H-M   'P 1'
#
loop_
_entity.id
_entity.type
_entity.pdbx_description
1 polymer ?
#
loop_
_entity_poly.entity_id
_entity_poly.type
_entity_poly.pdbx_seq_one_letter_code
_entity_poly.pdbx_strand_id
1 'polypeptide(L)'
;MHTEHVAIKDDRLPLLHPIRDPKTGEEVRSIMIKEGQTFHISSMAINRDTAFWGEDASKYRPERWMSAVPTGGKGEPVIESAQPPLVGPTQGWNGLFTFIEGPRICIGLKLAIFEYKVILSDLIKNFEFLPVDGPDDLIETVFSTTTQPYVSGKRTEGARMPLRVRCIHS
;
A
#
# COMPACT_ATOMS: atom_id res chain seq x y z
N MET A 1 -3.62 3.12 -6.67
CA MET A 1 -5.04 3.49 -6.76
C MET A 1 -5.20 4.93 -6.28
N HIS A 2 -5.80 5.81 -7.07
CA HIS A 2 -6.20 7.14 -6.60
C HIS A 2 -7.71 7.15 -6.51
N THR A 3 -8.26 7.50 -5.36
CA THR A 3 -9.71 7.64 -5.22
C THR A 3 -10.09 9.04 -5.68
N GLU A 4 -10.89 9.13 -6.73
CA GLU A 4 -11.43 10.39 -7.23
C GLU A 4 -12.68 10.78 -6.46
N HIS A 5 -12.74 12.05 -6.07
CA HIS A 5 -13.90 12.66 -5.46
C HIS A 5 -14.23 13.95 -6.21
N VAL A 6 -15.51 14.24 -6.36
CA VAL A 6 -16.02 15.47 -6.95
C VAL A 6 -16.78 16.22 -5.87
N ALA A 7 -16.43 17.48 -5.64
CA ALA A 7 -17.15 18.32 -4.70
C ALA A 7 -18.56 18.63 -5.21
N ILE A 8 -19.57 18.37 -4.38
CA ILE A 8 -20.98 18.59 -4.72
C ILE A 8 -21.45 20.04 -4.47
N LYS A 9 -20.62 20.85 -3.82
CA LYS A 9 -20.81 22.27 -3.54
C LYS A 9 -19.47 22.88 -3.17
N ASP A 10 -19.41 24.21 -3.15
CA ASP A 10 -18.26 24.93 -2.60
C ASP A 10 -18.03 24.54 -1.13
N ASP A 11 -16.78 24.25 -0.79
CA ASP A 11 -16.39 23.85 0.56
C ASP A 11 -14.95 24.27 0.90
N ARG A 12 -14.62 24.26 2.20
CA ARG A 12 -13.28 24.52 2.73
C ARG A 12 -12.74 23.26 3.37
N LEU A 13 -11.83 22.57 2.68
CA LEU A 13 -11.16 21.42 3.26
C LEU A 13 -10.13 21.87 4.31
N PRO A 14 -10.29 21.50 5.59
CA PRO A 14 -9.28 21.77 6.60
C PRO A 14 -8.06 20.89 6.37
N LEU A 15 -6.88 21.45 6.58
CA LEU A 15 -5.63 20.71 6.56
C LEU A 15 -5.30 20.19 7.96
N LEU A 16 -4.88 18.93 8.04
CA LEU A 16 -4.41 18.34 9.30
C LEU A 16 -3.18 19.09 9.85
N HIS A 17 -2.28 19.49 8.94
CA HIS A 17 -1.11 20.30 9.23
C HIS A 17 -1.12 21.55 8.34
N PRO A 18 -0.83 22.74 8.88
CA PRO A 18 -0.73 23.95 8.07
C PRO A 18 0.38 23.83 7.02
N ILE A 19 0.15 24.39 5.84
CA ILE A 19 1.15 24.49 4.77
C ILE A 19 1.52 25.96 4.55
N ARG A 20 2.68 26.23 3.95
CA ARG A 20 3.06 27.59 3.54
C ARG A 20 2.80 27.80 2.06
N ASP A 21 2.15 28.90 1.72
CA ASP A 21 1.98 29.31 0.33
C ASP A 21 3.37 29.70 -0.24
N PRO A 22 3.84 29.08 -1.32
CA PRO A 22 5.16 29.37 -1.90
C PRO A 22 5.26 30.77 -2.52
N LYS A 23 4.13 31.42 -2.83
CA LYS A 23 4.09 32.75 -3.44
C LYS A 23 3.98 33.86 -2.39
N THR A 24 3.11 33.69 -1.39
CA THR A 24 2.84 34.73 -0.38
C THR A 24 3.61 34.52 0.92
N GLY A 25 4.09 33.29 1.18
CA GLY A 25 4.71 32.90 2.44
C GLY A 25 3.72 32.71 3.59
N GLU A 26 2.43 32.94 3.36
CA GLU A 26 1.39 32.86 4.39
C GLU A 26 1.09 31.41 4.78
N GLU A 27 0.67 31.24 6.03
CA GLU A 27 0.22 29.96 6.54
C GLU A 27 -1.22 29.68 6.07
N VAL A 28 -1.40 28.57 5.36
CA VAL A 28 -2.68 28.09 4.87
C VAL A 28 -3.13 26.90 5.71
N ARG A 29 -4.32 27.01 6.30
CA ARG A 29 -4.95 25.96 7.13
C ARG A 29 -6.15 25.28 6.47
N SER A 30 -6.61 25.80 5.35
CA SER A 30 -7.71 25.22 4.59
C SER A 30 -7.54 25.51 3.11
N ILE A 31 -8.01 24.57 2.28
CA ILE A 31 -8.03 24.71 0.82
C ILE A 31 -9.49 24.89 0.40
N MET A 32 -9.75 25.94 -0.38
CA MET A 32 -11.05 26.13 -1.04
C MET A 32 -11.20 25.09 -2.15
N ILE A 33 -12.34 24.41 -2.18
CA ILE A 33 -12.75 23.53 -3.27
C ILE A 33 -14.06 24.04 -3.82
N LYS A 34 -14.16 24.14 -5.15
CA LYS A 34 -15.37 24.58 -5.83
C LYS A 34 -16.30 23.42 -6.14
N GLU A 35 -17.59 23.70 -6.25
CA GLU A 35 -18.56 22.76 -6.84
C GLU A 35 -18.05 22.22 -8.19
N GLY A 36 -18.16 20.91 -8.39
CA GLY A 36 -17.69 20.21 -9.58
C GLY A 36 -16.17 19.98 -9.63
N GLN A 37 -15.39 20.51 -8.69
CA GLN A 37 -13.94 20.28 -8.67
C GLN A 37 -13.61 18.84 -8.25
N THR A 38 -12.81 18.17 -9.09
CA THR A 38 -12.25 16.84 -8.81
C THR A 38 -11.00 16.95 -7.96
N PHE A 39 -10.86 16.07 -6.98
CA PHE A 39 -9.63 15.88 -6.20
C PHE A 39 -9.34 14.39 -6.01
N HIS A 40 -8.07 14.07 -5.81
CA HIS A 40 -7.59 12.70 -5.67
C HIS A 40 -7.06 12.45 -4.26
N ILE A 41 -7.47 11.32 -3.67
CA ILE A 41 -6.87 10.80 -2.45
C ILE A 41 -5.79 9.79 -2.86
N SER A 42 -4.53 10.13 -2.60
CA SER A 42 -3.39 9.29 -3.01
C SER A 42 -3.05 8.24 -1.95
N SER A 43 -3.51 7.01 -2.18
CA SER A 43 -3.10 5.85 -1.37
C SER A 43 -1.58 5.64 -1.36
N MET A 44 -0.89 5.95 -2.47
CA MET A 44 0.56 5.79 -2.59
C MET A 44 1.33 6.78 -1.71
N ALA A 45 0.86 8.03 -1.62
CA ALA A 45 1.44 9.02 -0.73
C ALA A 45 1.18 8.65 0.73
N ILE A 46 -0.06 8.32 1.09
CA ILE A 46 -0.44 7.95 2.47
C ILE A 46 0.32 6.71 2.95
N ASN A 47 0.44 5.68 2.11
CA ASN A 47 1.14 4.43 2.46
C ASN A 47 2.68 4.56 2.49
N ARG A 48 3.24 5.72 2.13
CA ARG A 48 4.68 6.00 2.18
C ARG A 48 5.02 7.27 2.96
N ASP A 49 4.05 7.83 3.67
CA ASP A 49 4.26 9.03 4.47
C ASP A 49 5.21 8.71 5.62
N THR A 50 6.41 9.29 5.59
CA THR A 50 7.43 9.11 6.62
C THR A 50 7.00 9.63 7.99
N ALA A 51 6.06 10.59 8.05
CA ALA A 51 5.53 11.06 9.32
C ALA A 51 4.72 9.96 10.05
N PHE A 52 4.15 9.02 9.30
CA PHE A 52 3.35 7.93 9.86
C PHE A 52 4.10 6.59 9.86
N TRP A 53 4.77 6.24 8.77
CA TRP A 53 5.45 4.96 8.61
C TRP A 53 6.91 4.97 9.08
N GLY A 54 7.46 6.14 9.45
CA GLY A 54 8.87 6.34 9.78
C GLY A 54 9.77 6.49 8.56
N GLU A 55 11.07 6.65 8.79
CA GLU A 55 12.05 6.88 7.70
C GLU A 55 12.14 5.72 6.70
N ASP A 56 11.71 4.52 7.12
CA ASP A 56 11.69 3.31 6.30
C ASP A 56 10.34 3.09 5.58
N ALA A 57 9.50 4.11 5.46
CA ALA A 57 8.20 4.06 4.78
C ALA A 57 8.26 3.49 3.35
N SER A 58 9.38 3.71 2.66
CA SER A 58 9.60 3.23 1.29
C SER A 58 10.21 1.83 1.22
N LYS A 59 10.53 1.21 2.36
CA LYS A 59 11.15 -0.13 2.43
C LYS A 59 10.09 -1.21 2.63
N TYR A 60 10.24 -2.33 1.92
CA TYR A 60 9.45 -3.52 2.18
C TYR A 60 9.89 -4.16 3.51
N ARG A 61 9.02 -4.09 4.53
CA ARG A 61 9.28 -4.59 5.89
C ARG A 61 8.04 -5.30 6.47
N PRO A 62 7.82 -6.58 6.17
CA PRO A 62 6.69 -7.33 6.72
C PRO A 62 6.75 -7.47 8.24
N GLU A 63 7.94 -7.38 8.85
CA GLU A 63 8.17 -7.42 10.31
C GLU A 63 7.44 -6.31 11.06
N ARG A 64 7.01 -5.25 10.36
CA ARG A 64 6.24 -4.15 10.95
C ARG A 64 4.93 -4.61 11.60
N TRP A 65 4.39 -5.75 11.17
CA TRP A 65 3.15 -6.35 11.70
C TRP A 65 3.41 -7.63 12.50
N MET A 66 4.66 -7.85 12.94
CA MET A 66 5.05 -9.03 13.69
C MET A 66 5.54 -8.61 15.08
N SER A 67 4.90 -9.14 16.13
CA SER A 67 5.37 -9.00 17.50
C SER A 67 5.85 -10.35 18.02
N ALA A 68 7.05 -10.36 18.61
CA ALA A 68 7.49 -11.51 19.38
C ALA A 68 6.71 -11.53 20.70
N VAL A 69 5.87 -12.54 20.90
CA VAL A 69 5.20 -12.75 22.18
C VAL A 69 6.06 -13.73 22.99
N PRO A 70 6.50 -13.34 24.21
CA PRO A 70 7.18 -14.27 25.10
C PRO A 70 6.24 -15.43 25.44
N THR A 71 6.55 -16.61 24.94
CA THR A 71 5.90 -17.86 25.36
C THR A 71 6.28 -18.06 26.83
N GLY A 72 5.32 -18.00 27.75
CA GLY A 72 5.51 -18.05 29.21
C GLY A 72 6.12 -19.36 29.78
N GLY A 73 6.85 -20.13 28.97
CA GLY A 73 7.61 -21.31 29.35
C GLY A 73 8.40 -21.84 28.14
N LYS A 74 9.63 -22.32 28.40
CA LYS A 74 10.65 -22.99 27.54
C LYS A 74 10.31 -23.37 26.08
N GLY A 75 9.73 -22.47 25.30
CA GLY A 75 9.41 -22.64 23.89
C GLY A 75 9.93 -21.45 23.11
N GLU A 76 10.17 -21.63 21.82
CA GLU A 76 10.55 -20.53 20.95
C GLU A 76 9.47 -19.44 20.95
N PRO A 77 9.84 -18.16 20.81
CA PRO A 77 8.90 -17.06 20.75
C PRO A 77 7.91 -17.29 19.60
N VAL A 78 6.62 -17.17 19.88
CA VAL A 78 5.60 -17.22 18.82
C VAL A 78 5.46 -15.81 18.25
N ILE A 79 5.49 -15.71 16.91
CA ILE A 79 5.19 -14.46 16.20
C ILE A 79 3.68 -14.31 16.16
N GLU A 80 3.15 -13.32 16.88
CA GLU A 80 1.74 -12.93 16.77
C GLU A 80 1.60 -11.74 15.82
N SER A 81 0.47 -11.65 15.12
CA SER A 81 0.15 -10.50 14.30
C SER A 81 0.03 -9.26 15.20
N ALA A 82 1.01 -8.37 15.11
CA ALA A 82 0.93 -7.07 15.74
C ALA A 82 -0.04 -6.20 14.95
N GLN A 83 -0.95 -5.51 15.65
CA GLN A 83 -1.55 -4.32 15.07
C GLN A 83 -0.46 -3.24 15.05
N PRO A 84 -0.20 -2.58 13.91
CA PRO A 84 0.69 -1.43 13.92
C PRO A 84 0.06 -0.37 14.84
N PRO A 85 0.85 0.52 15.46
CA PRO A 85 0.30 1.54 16.34
C PRO A 85 -0.83 2.30 15.62
N LEU A 86 -2.02 2.30 16.22
CA LEU A 86 -3.28 2.87 15.70
C LEU A 86 -3.28 4.41 15.66
N VAL A 87 -2.11 5.03 15.43
CA VAL A 87 -1.91 6.47 15.53
C VAL A 87 -1.43 6.98 14.19
N GLY A 88 -2.38 7.21 13.28
CA GLY A 88 -2.11 7.64 11.91
C GLY A 88 -3.34 8.20 11.20
N PRO A 89 -3.16 8.79 10.00
CA PRO A 89 -4.24 9.40 9.23
C PRO A 89 -5.24 8.38 8.66
N THR A 90 -4.99 7.08 8.82
CA THR A 90 -5.86 6.01 8.33
C THR A 90 -6.04 4.90 9.37
N GLN A 91 -7.28 4.47 9.52
CA GLN A 91 -7.70 3.28 10.26
C GLN A 91 -8.10 2.15 9.29
N GLY A 92 -7.58 2.19 8.06
CA GLY A 92 -7.76 1.16 7.04
C GLY A 92 -7.16 -0.19 7.45
N TRP A 93 -7.20 -1.15 6.53
CA TRP A 93 -6.72 -2.51 6.81
C TRP A 93 -5.25 -2.51 7.26
N ASN A 94 -5.01 -2.86 8.53
CA ASN A 94 -3.68 -2.82 9.16
C ASN A 94 -2.96 -1.46 9.00
N GLY A 95 -3.70 -0.35 9.06
CA GLY A 95 -3.18 1.00 8.89
C GLY A 95 -2.83 1.38 7.45
N LEU A 96 -3.17 0.54 6.46
CA LEU A 96 -2.95 0.83 5.04
C LEU A 96 -4.22 1.38 4.38
N PHE A 97 -4.04 2.39 3.53
CA PHE A 97 -5.11 2.96 2.71
C PHE A 97 -5.33 2.22 1.38
N THR A 98 -4.73 1.03 1.21
CA THR A 98 -4.75 0.24 -0.04
C THR A 98 -6.17 -0.17 -0.46
N PHE A 99 -7.03 -0.46 0.51
CA PHE A 99 -8.43 -0.81 0.28
C PHE A 99 -9.38 0.38 0.51
N ILE A 100 -8.84 1.60 0.54
CA ILE A 100 -9.56 2.82 0.95
C ILE A 100 -10.04 2.69 2.42
N GLU A 101 -10.72 3.70 2.93
CA GLU A 101 -11.31 3.74 4.25
C GLU A 101 -12.68 4.45 4.19
N GLY A 102 -13.49 4.25 5.23
CA GLY A 102 -14.79 4.91 5.38
C GLY A 102 -15.91 4.21 4.58
N PRO A 103 -16.99 4.93 4.25
CA PRO A 103 -18.19 4.34 3.62
C PRO A 103 -17.96 3.69 2.25
N ARG A 104 -16.82 3.98 1.62
CA ARG A 104 -16.42 3.47 0.30
C ARG A 104 -15.25 2.49 0.39
N ILE A 105 -14.97 1.93 1.58
CA ILE A 105 -13.99 0.86 1.75
C ILE A 105 -14.31 -0.29 0.79
N CYS A 106 -13.26 -0.91 0.23
CA CYS A 106 -13.40 -2.00 -0.72
C CYS A 106 -14.26 -3.13 -0.15
N ILE A 107 -15.42 -3.37 -0.76
CA ILE A 107 -16.33 -4.46 -0.37
C ILE A 107 -15.66 -5.84 -0.49
N GLY A 108 -14.71 -5.98 -1.40
CA GLY A 108 -13.93 -7.19 -1.63
C GLY A 108 -12.75 -7.39 -0.69
N LEU A 109 -12.48 -6.49 0.27
CA LEU A 109 -11.30 -6.55 1.15
C LEU A 109 -11.12 -7.92 1.80
N LYS A 110 -12.19 -8.48 2.38
CA LYS A 110 -12.09 -9.77 3.09
C LYS A 110 -11.83 -10.93 2.14
N LEU A 111 -12.47 -10.91 0.97
CA LEU A 111 -12.29 -11.93 -0.07
C LEU A 111 -10.85 -11.87 -0.64
N ALA A 112 -10.39 -10.69 -1.02
CA ALA A 112 -9.05 -10.50 -1.57
C ALA A 112 -7.96 -10.97 -0.60
N ILE A 113 -8.07 -10.60 0.69
CA ILE A 113 -7.12 -11.06 1.72
C ILE A 113 -7.18 -12.59 1.91
N PHE A 114 -8.37 -13.19 1.83
CA PHE A 114 -8.51 -14.65 1.90
C PHE A 114 -7.84 -15.33 0.71
N GLU A 115 -8.15 -14.91 -0.52
CA GLU A 115 -7.57 -15.47 -1.75
C GLU A 115 -6.05 -15.33 -1.75
N TYR A 116 -5.52 -14.16 -1.37
CA TYR A 116 -4.07 -13.96 -1.26
C TYR A 116 -3.43 -14.92 -0.27
N LYS A 117 -4.03 -15.13 0.91
CA LYS A 117 -3.50 -16.06 1.91
C LYS A 117 -3.49 -17.50 1.37
N VAL A 118 -4.55 -17.93 0.70
CA VAL A 118 -4.64 -19.28 0.13
C VAL A 118 -3.60 -19.48 -0.97
N ILE A 119 -3.56 -18.57 -1.95
CA ILE A 119 -2.61 -18.62 -3.07
C ILE A 119 -1.17 -18.58 -2.56
N LEU A 120 -0.84 -17.64 -1.68
CA LEU A 120 0.52 -17.51 -1.14
C LEU A 120 0.92 -18.75 -0.36
N SER A 121 0.03 -19.30 0.48
CA SER A 121 0.30 -20.52 1.26
C SER A 121 0.56 -21.72 0.36
N ASP A 122 -0.11 -21.83 -0.77
CA ASP A 122 0.10 -22.90 -1.74
C ASP A 122 1.42 -22.71 -2.50
N LEU A 123 1.68 -21.49 -2.96
CA LEU A 123 2.89 -21.16 -3.71
C LEU A 123 4.16 -21.41 -2.91
N ILE A 124 4.24 -20.92 -1.66
CA ILE A 124 5.46 -21.05 -0.84
C ILE A 124 5.73 -22.49 -0.37
N LYS A 125 4.69 -23.34 -0.31
CA LYS A 125 4.84 -24.75 0.07
C LYS A 125 5.37 -25.59 -1.09
N ASN A 126 4.93 -25.28 -2.31
CA ASN A 126 5.18 -26.13 -3.47
C ASN A 126 6.31 -25.64 -4.36
N PHE A 127 6.62 -24.34 -4.33
CA PHE A 127 7.57 -23.72 -5.25
C PHE A 127 8.64 -22.91 -4.53
N GLU A 128 9.86 -23.04 -5.02
CA GLU A 128 10.96 -22.12 -4.75
C GLU A 128 11.07 -21.11 -5.90
N PHE A 129 11.08 -19.82 -5.56
CA PHE A 129 11.20 -18.73 -6.52
C PHE A 129 12.67 -18.38 -6.72
N LEU A 130 13.12 -18.45 -7.97
CA LEU A 130 14.51 -18.23 -8.36
C LEU A 130 14.67 -16.85 -9.04
N PRO A 131 15.88 -16.26 -9.00
CA PRO A 131 16.17 -15.07 -9.78
C PRO A 131 15.88 -15.26 -11.27
N VAL A 132 15.33 -14.23 -11.89
CA VAL A 132 15.10 -14.17 -13.34
C VAL A 132 16.32 -13.52 -13.99
N ASP A 133 16.76 -14.05 -15.13
CA ASP A 133 17.88 -13.47 -15.87
C ASP A 133 17.52 -12.07 -16.38
N GLY A 134 18.37 -11.08 -16.13
CA GLY A 134 18.14 -9.70 -16.55
C GLY A 134 18.76 -8.68 -15.58
N PRO A 135 18.65 -7.38 -15.87
CA PRO A 135 19.04 -6.35 -14.92
C PRO A 135 18.06 -6.28 -13.74
N ASP A 136 18.50 -5.74 -12.60
CA ASP A 136 17.67 -5.63 -11.39
C ASP A 136 16.40 -4.78 -11.60
N ASP A 137 16.41 -3.88 -12.58
CA ASP A 137 15.29 -3.01 -12.97
C ASP A 137 14.44 -3.58 -14.13
N LEU A 138 14.55 -4.89 -14.41
CA LEU A 138 13.79 -5.56 -15.46
C LEU A 138 12.27 -5.34 -15.36
N ILE A 139 11.75 -5.12 -14.14
CA ILE A 139 10.33 -4.92 -13.89
C ILE A 139 10.03 -3.45 -13.59
N GLU A 140 9.33 -2.81 -14.53
CA GLU A 140 8.76 -1.49 -14.35
C GLU A 140 7.39 -1.56 -13.70
N THR A 141 7.16 -0.67 -12.75
CA THR A 141 5.85 -0.49 -12.14
C THR A 141 5.06 0.56 -12.93
N VAL A 142 3.96 0.15 -13.57
CA VAL A 142 3.10 1.04 -14.35
C VAL A 142 1.77 1.23 -13.62
N PHE A 143 1.31 2.47 -13.57
CA PHE A 143 0.04 2.83 -12.96
C PHE A 143 -1.08 2.77 -13.99
N SER A 144 -2.09 1.93 -13.74
CA SER A 144 -3.39 1.90 -14.41
C SER A 144 -4.48 1.99 -13.33
N THR A 145 -5.60 1.29 -13.45
CA THR A 145 -6.60 1.14 -12.36
C THR A 145 -5.95 0.60 -11.09
N THR A 146 -5.08 -0.40 -11.25
CA THR A 146 -4.17 -0.91 -10.23
C THR A 146 -2.74 -0.78 -10.71
N THR A 147 -1.80 -0.88 -9.76
CA THR A 147 -0.38 -0.95 -10.06
C THR A 147 -0.09 -2.29 -10.75
N GLN A 148 0.52 -2.25 -11.93
CA GLN A 148 0.78 -3.41 -12.77
C GLN A 148 2.28 -3.54 -13.07
N PRO A 149 2.84 -4.76 -13.04
CA PRO A 149 4.20 -5.01 -13.46
C PRO A 149 4.28 -5.08 -14.98
N TYR A 150 5.32 -4.47 -15.55
CA TYR A 150 5.67 -4.55 -16.97
C TYR A 150 7.13 -4.90 -17.10
N VAL A 151 7.50 -5.64 -18.14
CA VAL A 151 8.91 -5.86 -18.47
C VAL A 151 9.44 -4.59 -19.15
N SER A 152 10.57 -4.08 -18.68
CA SER A 152 11.19 -2.87 -19.22
C SER A 152 11.40 -2.99 -20.73
N GLY A 153 11.08 -1.92 -21.45
CA GLY A 153 11.13 -1.89 -22.92
C GLY A 153 10.05 -2.71 -23.66
N LYS A 154 9.18 -3.47 -22.96
CA LYS A 154 8.16 -4.35 -23.55
C LYS A 154 6.73 -3.94 -23.22
N ARG A 155 6.47 -2.64 -23.11
CA ARG A 155 5.13 -2.11 -22.72
C ARG A 155 4.00 -2.54 -23.66
N THR A 156 4.28 -2.72 -24.95
CA THR A 156 3.31 -3.16 -25.95
C THR A 156 2.85 -4.61 -25.77
N GLU A 157 3.61 -5.43 -25.03
CA GLU A 157 3.26 -6.83 -24.75
C GLU A 157 2.27 -6.99 -23.58
N GLY A 158 1.89 -5.89 -22.92
CA GLY A 158 0.99 -5.86 -21.78
C GLY A 158 1.67 -6.13 -20.44
N ALA A 159 0.88 -6.10 -19.37
CA ALA A 159 1.35 -6.33 -18.00
C ALA A 159 1.84 -7.78 -17.82
N ARG A 160 3.08 -7.94 -17.35
CA ARG A 160 3.76 -9.23 -17.22
C ARG A 160 4.73 -9.22 -16.04
N MET A 161 4.81 -10.35 -15.36
CA MET A 161 5.80 -10.64 -14.33
C MET A 161 6.43 -12.00 -14.65
N PRO A 162 7.54 -12.07 -15.41
CA PRO A 162 8.25 -13.33 -15.60
C PRO A 162 8.72 -13.87 -14.24
N LEU A 163 8.52 -15.17 -14.02
CA LEU A 163 8.92 -15.86 -12.80
C LEU A 163 9.69 -17.12 -13.18
N ARG A 164 10.78 -17.39 -12.47
CA ARG A 164 11.49 -18.66 -12.53
C ARG A 164 11.18 -19.41 -11.25
N VAL A 165 10.62 -20.62 -11.37
CA VAL A 165 10.21 -21.43 -10.22
C VAL A 165 10.73 -22.86 -10.33
N ARG A 166 10.99 -23.47 -9.17
CA ARG A 166 11.34 -24.89 -9.02
C ARG A 166 10.36 -25.56 -8.07
N CYS A 167 9.85 -26.74 -8.43
CA CYS A 167 9.03 -27.54 -7.53
C CYS A 167 9.88 -28.10 -6.37
N ILE A 168 9.37 -28.04 -5.14
CA ILE A 168 10.07 -28.54 -3.95
C ILE A 168 9.88 -30.05 -3.78
N HIS A 169 8.73 -30.59 -4.22
CA HIS A 169 8.33 -31.98 -4.04
C HIS A 169 8.48 -32.86 -5.30
N SER A 170 9.31 -32.45 -6.27
CA SER A 170 9.56 -33.18 -7.53
C SER A 170 10.72 -34.15 -7.44
#